data_AF-A0A9E5G736-F1
#
_entry.id   AF-A0A9E5G736-F1
#
_cell.length_a   1.000
_cell.length_b   1.000
_cell.length_c   1.000
_cell.angle_alpha   90.00
_cell.angle_beta   90.00
_cell.angle_gamma   90.00
#
_symmetry.space_group_name_H-M   'P 1'
#
loop_
_entity.id
_entity.type
_entity.pdbx_description
1 polymer ?
#
loop_
_entity_poly.entity_id
_entity_poly.type
_entity_poly.pdbx_seq_one_letter_code
_entity_poly.pdbx_strand_id
1 'polypeptide(L)'
;PTRPHTINIIVTSNEGFSTASLLETIITVTEAKAHALRLLGRDFTGTTSDAVITASEGEPVHTYAGTFTEPGKRIYAAVLHGVMEAVKRHEGTVSGPGPAYFIYSRYNGHGWFEWKKKDCPYYPCHFPGQSCDFCYCPFYPCHDESLGEWIDSSTSGQKVWACTNCLLLHKPHVAAYLKDHPDATLAELKKVDEQINQ
;
A
#
# COMPACT_ATOMS: atom_id res chain seq x y z
N PRO A 1 13.22 -3.66 -27.07
CA PRO A 1 11.83 -4.18 -27.16
C PRO A 1 11.35 -4.22 -28.62
N THR A 2 10.72 -5.31 -29.07
CA THR A 2 10.25 -5.47 -30.48
C THR A 2 8.82 -4.98 -30.70
N ARG A 3 8.13 -4.55 -29.64
CA ARG A 3 6.80 -3.91 -29.66
C ARG A 3 6.76 -2.73 -28.68
N PRO A 4 5.87 -1.74 -28.88
CA PRO A 4 5.63 -0.69 -27.90
C PRO A 4 5.10 -1.30 -26.60
N HIS A 5 5.71 -0.91 -25.48
CA HIS A 5 5.28 -1.28 -24.12
C HIS A 5 5.39 -0.04 -23.24
N THR A 6 4.52 0.06 -22.23
CA THR A 6 4.48 1.20 -21.31
C THR A 6 4.51 0.71 -19.86
N ILE A 7 5.19 1.47 -19.00
CA ILE A 7 5.16 1.32 -17.56
C ILE A 7 4.42 2.53 -16.99
N ASN A 8 3.22 2.29 -16.45
CA ASN A 8 2.41 3.32 -15.80
C ASN A 8 2.44 3.10 -14.29
N ILE A 9 2.74 4.16 -13.55
CA ILE A 9 2.89 4.11 -12.09
C ILE A 9 1.93 5.13 -11.47
N ILE A 10 1.12 4.68 -10.51
CA ILE A 10 0.26 5.55 -9.71
C ILE A 10 0.77 5.48 -8.27
N VAL A 11 1.02 6.63 -7.67
CA VAL A 11 1.40 6.77 -6.27
C VAL A 11 0.31 7.56 -5.54
N THR A 12 -0.19 7.01 -4.45
CA THR A 12 -1.19 7.64 -3.60
C THR A 12 -0.72 7.66 -2.16
N SER A 13 -1.02 8.74 -1.43
CA SER A 13 -0.74 8.89 -0.01
C SER A 13 -1.98 9.39 0.73
N ASN A 14 -2.25 8.84 1.91
CA ASN A 14 -3.23 9.38 2.85
C ASN A 14 -2.67 10.57 3.66
N GLU A 15 -1.35 10.74 3.70
CA GLU A 15 -0.68 11.92 4.24
C GLU A 15 -0.54 12.99 3.15
N GLY A 16 -0.75 14.27 3.49
CA GLY A 16 -0.78 15.36 2.53
C GLY A 16 0.59 15.82 2.06
N PHE A 17 0.72 16.08 0.76
CA PHE A 17 1.94 16.54 0.11
C PHE A 17 1.72 17.94 -0.44
N SER A 18 2.68 18.83 -0.22
CA SER A 18 2.72 20.12 -0.92
C SER A 18 2.85 19.92 -2.44
N THR A 19 2.42 20.90 -3.24
CA THR A 19 2.58 20.89 -4.71
C THR A 19 4.03 20.61 -5.13
N ALA A 20 5.02 21.18 -4.43
CA ALA A 20 6.43 20.93 -4.69
C ALA A 20 6.83 19.48 -4.40
N SER A 21 6.38 18.92 -3.28
CA SER A 21 6.65 17.50 -2.94
C SER A 21 5.91 16.50 -3.84
N LEU A 22 4.75 16.85 -4.40
CA LEU A 22 4.11 16.03 -5.45
C LEU A 22 4.97 16.02 -6.71
N LEU A 23 5.52 17.17 -7.13
CA LEU A 23 6.47 17.22 -8.24
C LEU A 23 7.74 16.40 -7.96
N GLU A 24 8.32 16.53 -6.76
CA GLU A 24 9.46 15.70 -6.34
C GLU A 24 9.13 14.21 -6.30
N THR A 25 7.90 13.84 -5.96
CA THR A 25 7.45 12.45 -5.98
C THR A 25 7.57 11.87 -7.38
N ILE A 26 7.20 12.62 -8.43
CA ILE A 26 7.39 12.19 -9.82
C ILE A 26 8.87 11.92 -10.10
N ILE A 27 9.77 12.81 -9.66
CA ILE A 27 11.22 12.64 -9.82
C ILE A 27 11.69 11.34 -9.14
N THR A 28 11.33 11.15 -7.87
CA THR A 28 11.67 9.95 -7.09
C THR A 28 11.14 8.66 -7.73
N VAL A 29 9.91 8.68 -8.25
CA VAL A 29 9.30 7.55 -8.96
C VAL A 29 10.06 7.24 -10.25
N THR A 30 10.39 8.26 -11.05
CA THR A 30 11.13 8.06 -12.31
C THR A 30 12.53 7.50 -12.08
N GLU A 31 13.23 7.97 -11.04
CA GLU A 31 14.53 7.43 -10.63
C GLU A 31 14.41 5.96 -10.18
N ALA A 32 13.43 5.64 -9.33
CA ALA A 32 13.20 4.28 -8.86
C ALA A 32 12.87 3.32 -10.02
N LYS A 33 12.07 3.76 -11.00
CA LYS A 33 11.77 2.98 -12.22
C LYS A 33 13.03 2.76 -13.05
N ALA A 34 13.81 3.80 -13.31
CA ALA A 34 15.05 3.70 -14.07
C ALA A 34 16.02 2.74 -13.38
N HIS A 35 16.16 2.83 -12.05
CA HIS A 35 16.97 1.91 -11.27
C HIS A 35 16.46 0.47 -11.35
N ALA A 36 15.15 0.24 -11.25
CA ALA A 36 14.56 -1.10 -11.41
C ALA A 36 14.92 -1.72 -12.76
N LEU A 37 14.79 -0.97 -13.85
CA LEU A 37 15.13 -1.41 -15.20
C LEU A 37 16.63 -1.73 -15.33
N ARG A 38 17.50 -0.92 -14.70
CA ARG A 38 18.95 -1.17 -14.66
C ARG A 38 19.29 -2.44 -13.89
N LEU A 39 18.65 -2.68 -12.74
CA LEU A 39 18.82 -3.93 -11.98
C LEU A 39 18.35 -5.16 -12.77
N LEU A 40 17.38 -5.00 -13.66
CA LEU A 40 16.93 -6.05 -14.59
C LEU A 40 17.85 -6.20 -15.82
N GLY A 41 18.93 -5.42 -15.93
CA GLY A 41 19.87 -5.47 -17.05
C GLY A 41 19.39 -4.76 -18.31
N ARG A 42 18.45 -3.81 -18.21
CA ARG A 42 18.03 -2.96 -19.34
C ARG A 42 18.99 -1.77 -19.49
N ASP A 43 19.24 -1.38 -20.73
CA ASP A 43 20.09 -0.25 -21.12
C ASP A 43 19.31 1.06 -21.32
N PHE A 44 17.98 1.02 -21.16
CA PHE A 44 17.07 2.16 -21.23
C PHE A 44 16.38 2.41 -19.87
N THR A 45 15.84 3.63 -19.70
CA THR A 45 15.19 4.08 -18.44
C THR A 45 13.66 4.04 -18.49
N GLY A 46 13.11 3.65 -19.63
CA GLY A 46 11.68 3.56 -19.89
C GLY A 46 11.36 3.86 -21.35
N THR A 47 10.09 4.06 -21.65
CA THR A 47 9.63 4.56 -22.95
C THR A 47 9.00 5.93 -22.81
N THR A 48 8.85 6.67 -23.91
CA THR A 48 8.11 7.94 -23.93
C THR A 48 6.61 7.78 -23.69
N SER A 49 6.09 6.55 -23.68
CA SER A 49 4.71 6.23 -23.36
C SER A 49 4.48 5.91 -21.88
N ASP A 50 5.53 5.89 -21.06
CA ASP A 50 5.41 5.67 -19.62
C ASP A 50 4.77 6.89 -18.94
N ALA A 51 3.86 6.65 -17.99
CA ALA A 51 3.19 7.71 -17.24
C ALA A 51 3.36 7.55 -15.73
N VAL A 52 3.43 8.67 -15.01
CA VAL A 52 3.43 8.73 -13.55
C VAL A 52 2.30 9.65 -13.09
N ILE A 53 1.45 9.15 -12.20
CA ILE A 53 0.44 9.94 -11.49
C ILE A 53 0.77 9.89 -10.01
N THR A 54 0.72 11.05 -9.36
CA THR A 54 0.87 11.17 -7.91
C THR A 54 -0.32 11.92 -7.34
N ALA A 55 -0.84 11.43 -6.23
CA ALA A 55 -1.95 12.06 -5.50
C ALA A 55 -1.74 11.89 -3.99
N SER A 56 -2.26 12.84 -3.21
CA SER A 56 -2.24 12.78 -1.76
C SER A 56 -3.53 13.33 -1.18
N GLU A 57 -3.92 12.84 0.00
CA GLU A 57 -5.06 13.33 0.77
C GLU A 57 -4.58 14.10 2.02
N GLY A 58 -5.45 14.95 2.56
CA GLY A 58 -5.17 15.70 3.79
C GLY A 58 -4.30 16.96 3.60
N GLU A 59 -4.09 17.69 4.69
CA GLU A 59 -3.27 18.91 4.70
C GLU A 59 -1.80 18.59 4.44
N PRO A 60 -1.06 19.44 3.70
CA PRO A 60 0.36 19.24 3.43
C PRO A 60 1.20 19.11 4.71
N VAL A 61 1.66 17.89 5.00
CA VAL A 61 2.63 17.59 6.07
C VAL A 61 4.02 17.28 5.49
N HIS A 62 4.09 16.88 4.22
CA HIS A 62 5.34 16.64 3.49
C HIS A 62 5.67 17.82 2.58
N THR A 63 6.84 18.43 2.81
CA THR A 63 7.40 19.50 1.96
C THR A 63 8.40 19.00 0.94
N TYR A 64 8.93 17.79 1.14
CA TYR A 64 9.93 17.16 0.26
C TYR A 64 9.64 15.66 0.09
N ALA A 65 9.89 15.14 -1.10
CA ALA A 65 9.69 13.72 -1.45
C ALA A 65 10.91 13.07 -2.14
N GLY A 66 12.08 13.73 -2.10
CA GLY A 66 13.35 13.16 -2.56
C GLY A 66 13.79 11.91 -1.79
N THR A 67 14.71 11.11 -2.36
CA THR A 67 15.12 9.79 -1.85
C THR A 67 15.77 9.79 -0.44
N PHE A 68 16.11 10.95 0.10
CA PHE A 68 16.61 11.09 1.47
C PHE A 68 15.53 11.39 2.51
N THR A 69 14.32 11.76 2.07
CA THR A 69 13.19 12.04 2.95
C THR A 69 12.47 10.76 3.36
N GLU A 70 11.71 10.83 4.44
CA GLU A 70 10.91 9.71 4.94
C GLU A 70 9.90 9.19 3.90
N PRO A 71 9.01 10.04 3.30
CA PRO A 71 8.11 9.59 2.24
C PRO A 71 8.87 9.13 0.99
N GLY A 72 9.93 9.84 0.60
CA GLY A 72 10.69 9.52 -0.60
C GLY A 72 11.36 8.15 -0.54
N LYS A 73 11.88 7.74 0.62
CA LYS A 73 12.42 6.38 0.84
C LYS A 73 11.34 5.31 0.67
N ARG A 74 10.13 5.54 1.19
CA ARG A 74 9.00 4.61 1.08
C ARG A 74 8.55 4.48 -0.38
N ILE A 75 8.35 5.60 -1.06
CA ILE A 75 7.95 5.67 -2.48
C ILE A 75 8.99 4.96 -3.34
N TYR A 76 10.27 5.29 -3.16
CA TYR A 76 11.36 4.70 -3.93
C TYR A 76 11.40 3.18 -3.78
N ALA A 77 11.34 2.67 -2.55
CA ALA A 77 11.35 1.24 -2.29
C ALA A 77 10.13 0.53 -2.91
N ALA A 78 8.94 1.14 -2.82
CA ALA A 78 7.70 0.60 -3.38
C ALA A 78 7.75 0.52 -4.91
N VAL A 79 8.17 1.60 -5.57
CA VAL A 79 8.29 1.64 -7.03
C VAL A 79 9.36 0.68 -7.51
N LEU A 80 10.53 0.65 -6.86
CA LEU A 80 11.62 -0.25 -7.23
C LEU A 80 11.16 -1.71 -7.21
N HIS A 81 10.51 -2.14 -6.11
CA HIS A 81 9.98 -3.49 -5.98
C HIS A 81 8.87 -3.77 -6.99
N GLY A 82 7.88 -2.88 -7.08
CA GLY A 82 6.71 -3.04 -7.94
C GLY A 82 7.08 -3.11 -9.43
N VAL A 83 7.99 -2.26 -9.90
CA VAL A 83 8.45 -2.29 -11.31
C VAL A 83 9.23 -3.56 -11.60
N MET A 84 10.11 -4.01 -10.70
CA MET A 84 10.82 -5.28 -10.89
C MET A 84 9.86 -6.46 -11.02
N GLU A 85 8.86 -6.56 -10.14
CA GLU A 85 7.89 -7.64 -10.17
C GLU A 85 6.96 -7.55 -11.39
N ALA A 86 6.52 -6.35 -11.76
CA ALA A 86 5.68 -6.14 -12.95
C ALA A 86 6.39 -6.56 -14.24
N VAL A 87 7.67 -6.19 -14.40
CA VAL A 87 8.45 -6.56 -15.59
C VAL A 87 8.69 -8.07 -15.65
N LYS A 88 9.11 -8.71 -14.55
CA LYS A 88 9.30 -10.17 -14.49
C LYS A 88 8.04 -10.93 -14.85
N ARG A 89 6.87 -10.46 -14.41
CA ARG A 89 5.56 -11.06 -14.74
C ARG A 89 5.18 -10.82 -16.19
N HIS A 90 5.39 -9.61 -16.70
CA HIS A 90 5.14 -9.28 -18.11
C HIS A 90 5.96 -10.17 -19.05
N GLU A 91 7.19 -10.49 -18.67
CA GLU A 91 8.11 -11.35 -19.42
C GLU A 91 7.91 -12.85 -19.16
N GLY A 92 6.96 -13.23 -18.29
CA GLY A 92 6.67 -14.62 -17.95
C GLY A 92 7.74 -15.32 -17.11
N THR A 93 8.70 -14.57 -16.54
CA THR A 93 9.72 -15.13 -15.62
C THR A 93 9.11 -15.48 -14.26
N VAL A 94 8.08 -14.75 -13.85
CA VAL A 94 7.26 -15.04 -12.66
C VAL A 94 5.83 -15.25 -13.11
N SER A 95 5.26 -16.42 -12.81
CA SER A 95 3.85 -16.71 -13.07
C SER A 95 2.98 -16.37 -11.87
N GLY A 96 1.78 -15.81 -12.10
CA GLY A 96 0.80 -15.59 -11.05
C GLY A 96 -0.60 -15.37 -11.61
N PRO A 97 -1.65 -15.71 -10.85
CA PRO A 97 -3.03 -15.47 -11.28
C PRO A 97 -3.34 -13.97 -11.16
N GLY A 98 -3.30 -13.26 -12.28
CA GLY A 98 -3.75 -11.86 -12.34
C GLY A 98 -2.84 -10.84 -11.63
N PRO A 99 -3.40 -9.69 -11.21
CA PRO A 99 -2.68 -8.63 -10.52
C PRO A 99 -2.05 -9.13 -9.21
N ALA A 100 -0.82 -8.68 -8.94
CA ALA A 100 -0.13 -8.96 -7.70
C ALA A 100 -0.36 -7.82 -6.70
N TYR A 101 -0.57 -8.16 -5.43
CA TYR A 101 -0.65 -7.18 -4.35
C TYR A 101 0.47 -7.48 -3.35
N PHE A 102 1.37 -6.52 -3.15
CA PHE A 102 2.50 -6.63 -2.24
C PHE A 102 2.32 -5.66 -1.08
N ILE A 103 2.60 -6.14 0.11
CA ILE A 103 2.56 -5.36 1.34
C ILE A 103 3.99 -5.32 1.90
N TYR A 104 4.45 -4.12 2.24
CA TYR A 104 5.67 -3.96 3.04
C TYR A 104 5.28 -3.91 4.51
N SER A 105 5.73 -4.90 5.29
CA SER A 105 5.54 -4.90 6.74
C SER A 105 6.88 -4.88 7.43
N ARG A 106 7.04 -4.07 8.48
CA ARG A 106 8.20 -4.10 9.37
C ARG A 106 8.04 -5.10 10.52
N TYR A 107 6.86 -5.69 10.66
CA TYR A 107 6.55 -6.63 11.73
C TYR A 107 7.36 -7.92 11.56
N ASN A 108 7.86 -8.48 12.67
CA ASN A 108 8.68 -9.71 12.70
C ASN A 108 9.87 -9.76 11.72
N GLY A 109 10.47 -8.61 11.40
CA GLY A 109 11.63 -8.54 10.50
C GLY A 109 11.32 -8.90 9.04
N HIS A 110 10.03 -8.90 8.66
CA HIS A 110 9.65 -9.13 7.28
C HIS A 110 9.94 -7.91 6.41
N GLY A 111 9.97 -8.12 5.10
CA GLY A 111 10.11 -7.08 4.09
C GLY A 111 8.86 -7.07 3.20
N TRP A 112 9.06 -7.00 1.89
CA TRP A 112 7.99 -7.18 0.91
C TRP A 112 7.45 -8.61 0.96
N PHE A 113 6.13 -8.76 1.08
CA PHE A 113 5.46 -10.05 0.89
C PHE A 113 4.27 -9.90 -0.05
N GLU A 114 4.06 -10.91 -0.90
CA GLU A 114 2.88 -11.00 -1.75
C GLU A 114 1.68 -11.43 -0.88
N TRP A 115 0.59 -10.66 -0.92
CA TRP A 115 -0.67 -11.05 -0.32
C TRP A 115 -1.22 -12.28 -1.03
N LYS A 116 -1.60 -13.30 -0.25
CA LYS A 116 -2.14 -14.56 -0.76
C LYS A 116 -3.40 -14.92 0.01
N LYS A 117 -4.45 -15.30 -0.73
CA LYS A 117 -5.73 -15.74 -0.15
C LYS A 117 -5.62 -17.07 0.59
N LYS A 118 -4.71 -17.96 0.14
CA LYS A 118 -4.43 -19.26 0.76
C LYS A 118 -2.99 -19.28 1.25
N ASP A 119 -2.74 -20.06 2.31
CA ASP A 119 -1.41 -20.30 2.87
C ASP A 119 -0.67 -19.01 3.26
N CYS A 120 -1.42 -18.00 3.71
CA CYS A 120 -0.86 -16.76 4.24
C CYS A 120 -0.06 -17.08 5.51
N PRO A 121 1.23 -16.70 5.59
CA PRO A 121 2.07 -17.01 6.74
C PRO A 121 1.62 -16.30 8.04
N TYR A 122 0.74 -15.30 7.92
CA TYR A 122 0.19 -14.55 9.04
C TYR A 122 -1.19 -15.04 9.48
N TYR A 123 -1.76 -16.09 8.87
CA TYR A 123 -3.09 -16.57 9.22
C TYR A 123 -3.10 -17.50 10.46
N PRO A 124 -4.04 -17.33 11.41
CA PRO A 124 -4.92 -16.17 11.57
C PRO A 124 -4.15 -15.00 12.19
N CYS A 125 -4.35 -13.77 11.70
CA CYS A 125 -3.69 -12.62 12.31
C CYS A 125 -4.45 -12.08 13.52
N HIS A 126 -5.76 -12.32 13.61
CA HIS A 126 -6.61 -11.95 14.75
C HIS A 126 -7.46 -13.12 15.28
N PHE A 127 -8.21 -13.84 14.42
CA PHE A 127 -9.03 -14.98 14.84
C PHE A 127 -9.30 -16.00 13.71
N PRO A 128 -9.53 -17.29 14.04
CA PRO A 128 -9.93 -18.30 13.04
C PRO A 128 -11.25 -17.93 12.35
N GLY A 129 -11.29 -18.07 11.02
CA GLY A 129 -12.47 -17.72 10.21
C GLY A 129 -12.60 -16.23 9.82
N GLN A 130 -11.63 -15.40 10.18
CA GLN A 130 -11.56 -14.01 9.73
C GLN A 130 -11.52 -13.86 8.19
N SER A 131 -12.04 -12.74 7.68
CA SER A 131 -11.73 -12.27 6.33
C SER A 131 -10.35 -11.60 6.31
N CYS A 132 -9.56 -11.91 5.27
CA CYS A 132 -8.27 -11.28 4.97
C CYS A 132 -8.32 -10.44 3.69
N ASP A 133 -9.52 -10.17 3.18
CA ASP A 133 -9.71 -9.40 1.95
C ASP A 133 -9.17 -7.97 2.04
N PHE A 134 -9.17 -7.41 3.25
CA PHE A 134 -8.58 -6.12 3.60
C PHE A 134 -7.46 -6.32 4.63
N CYS A 135 -6.52 -7.24 4.32
CA CYS A 135 -5.36 -7.54 5.19
C CYS A 135 -4.55 -6.28 5.58
N TYR A 136 -4.57 -5.25 4.73
CA TYR A 136 -4.28 -3.88 5.13
C TYR A 136 -5.58 -3.08 5.12
N CYS A 137 -5.91 -2.46 6.26
CA CYS A 137 -7.14 -1.71 6.43
C CYS A 137 -7.13 -0.43 5.56
N PRO A 138 -8.10 -0.22 4.66
CA PRO A 138 -8.19 1.00 3.85
C PRO A 138 -8.48 2.26 4.67
N PHE A 139 -8.95 2.12 5.91
CA PHE A 139 -9.16 3.24 6.83
C PHE A 139 -7.96 3.50 7.74
N TYR A 140 -6.83 2.79 7.59
CA TYR A 140 -5.68 3.02 8.46
C TYR A 140 -4.97 4.33 8.09
N PRO A 141 -4.60 5.18 9.08
CA PRO A 141 -5.03 5.13 10.47
C PRO A 141 -6.42 5.79 10.65
N CYS A 142 -7.34 5.10 11.32
CA CYS A 142 -8.72 5.58 11.42
C CYS A 142 -8.96 6.53 12.60
N HIS A 143 -8.05 6.53 13.58
CA HIS A 143 -8.11 7.33 14.82
C HIS A 143 -9.40 7.17 15.62
N ASP A 144 -10.15 6.08 15.42
CA ASP A 144 -11.35 5.74 16.18
C ASP A 144 -10.96 4.89 17.40
N GLU A 145 -10.99 5.48 18.59
CA GLU A 145 -10.58 4.85 19.86
C GLU A 145 -11.46 3.66 20.29
N SER A 146 -12.61 3.45 19.64
CA SER A 146 -13.38 2.21 19.82
C SER A 146 -12.81 1.03 19.02
N LEU A 147 -11.89 1.29 18.08
CA LEU A 147 -11.31 0.32 17.16
C LEU A 147 -9.78 0.21 17.28
N GLY A 148 -9.14 1.01 18.13
CA GLY A 148 -7.69 1.03 18.30
C GLY A 148 -7.26 2.01 19.39
N GLU A 149 -5.97 2.23 19.49
CA GLU A 149 -5.37 3.06 20.54
C GLU A 149 -4.12 3.78 20.05
N TRP A 150 -3.77 4.89 20.70
CA TRP A 150 -2.50 5.57 20.49
C TRP A 150 -1.43 4.96 21.39
N ILE A 151 -0.37 4.43 20.79
CA ILE A 151 0.79 3.88 21.50
C ILE A 151 2.03 4.77 21.31
N ASP A 152 2.92 4.80 22.29
CA ASP A 152 4.19 5.50 22.16
C ASP A 152 5.16 4.71 21.26
N SER A 153 5.69 5.36 20.22
CA SER A 153 6.72 4.78 19.36
C SER A 153 8.01 4.60 20.14
N SER A 154 8.46 3.35 20.27
CA SER A 154 9.75 3.00 20.87
C SER A 154 10.96 3.58 20.12
N THR A 155 10.78 4.08 18.89
CA THR A 155 11.87 4.55 18.03
C THR A 155 11.88 6.06 17.85
N SER A 156 10.71 6.70 17.73
CA SER A 156 10.61 8.14 17.46
C SER A 156 10.16 8.98 18.67
N GLY A 157 9.66 8.34 19.74
CA GLY A 157 9.04 9.05 20.87
C GLY A 157 7.73 9.78 20.52
N GLN A 158 7.21 9.60 19.30
CA GLN A 158 5.92 10.12 18.87
C GLN A 158 4.83 9.06 19.05
N LYS A 159 3.58 9.51 19.24
CA LYS A 159 2.44 8.59 19.26
C LYS A 159 2.15 8.03 17.87
N VAL A 160 1.84 6.74 17.80
CA VAL A 160 1.46 6.02 16.58
C VAL A 160 0.13 5.33 16.82
N TRP A 161 -0.73 5.35 15.80
CA TRP A 161 -2.02 4.67 15.85
C TRP A 161 -1.86 3.15 15.74
N ALA A 162 -2.30 2.41 16.75
CA ALA A 162 -2.31 0.95 16.79
C ALA A 162 -3.75 0.43 16.65
N CYS A 163 -4.02 -0.28 15.55
CA CYS A 163 -5.28 -0.97 15.30
C CYS A 163 -5.17 -2.49 15.49
N THR A 164 -4.15 -2.97 16.20
CA THR A 164 -3.82 -4.41 16.32
C THR A 164 -4.92 -5.25 16.94
N ASN A 165 -5.82 -4.64 17.71
CA ASN A 165 -6.96 -5.29 18.34
C ASN A 165 -8.29 -5.04 17.58
N CYS A 166 -8.24 -4.39 16.41
CA CYS A 166 -9.42 -4.08 15.60
C CYS A 166 -9.93 -5.33 14.88
N LEU A 167 -11.16 -5.75 15.18
CA LEU A 167 -11.78 -6.89 14.49
C LEU A 167 -12.71 -6.48 13.34
N LEU A 168 -13.04 -5.18 13.21
CA LEU A 168 -14.14 -4.71 12.35
C LEU A 168 -14.06 -5.24 10.92
N LEU A 169 -12.96 -4.97 10.20
CA LEU A 169 -12.78 -5.44 8.81
C LEU A 169 -12.34 -6.90 8.67
N HIS A 170 -12.08 -7.58 9.79
CA HIS A 170 -11.81 -9.01 9.81
C HIS A 170 -13.10 -9.83 9.93
N LYS A 171 -14.22 -9.21 10.29
CA LYS A 171 -15.53 -9.87 10.30
C LYS A 171 -16.00 -10.11 8.86
N PRO A 172 -16.32 -11.36 8.45
CA PRO A 172 -16.67 -11.66 7.06
C PRO A 172 -17.84 -10.83 6.49
N HIS A 173 -18.87 -10.53 7.28
CA HIS A 173 -20.01 -9.72 6.83
C HIS A 173 -19.64 -8.26 6.58
N VAL A 174 -18.81 -7.65 7.44
CA VAL A 174 -18.35 -6.27 7.26
C VAL A 174 -17.42 -6.17 6.05
N ALA A 175 -16.52 -7.13 5.89
CA ALA A 175 -15.63 -7.19 4.73
C ALA A 175 -16.42 -7.40 3.43
N ALA A 176 -17.43 -8.27 3.43
CA ALA A 176 -18.31 -8.43 2.28
C ALA A 176 -19.05 -7.13 1.94
N TYR A 177 -19.60 -6.44 2.95
CA TYR A 177 -20.26 -5.15 2.76
C TYR A 177 -19.35 -4.10 2.12
N LEU A 178 -18.12 -3.93 2.63
CA LEU A 178 -17.19 -2.95 2.05
C LEU A 178 -16.81 -3.28 0.60
N LYS A 179 -16.74 -4.56 0.24
CA LYS A 179 -16.49 -4.94 -1.16
C LYS A 179 -17.63 -4.52 -2.10
N ASP A 180 -18.86 -4.67 -1.64
CA ASP A 180 -20.05 -4.32 -2.42
C ASP A 180 -20.33 -2.80 -2.38
N HIS A 181 -19.82 -2.11 -1.35
CA HIS A 181 -19.99 -0.68 -1.10
C HIS A 181 -18.62 -0.01 -0.85
N PRO A 182 -17.77 0.14 -1.88
CA PRO A 182 -16.38 0.62 -1.71
C PRO A 182 -16.28 2.05 -1.16
N ASP A 183 -17.34 2.86 -1.31
CA ASP A 183 -17.42 4.23 -0.78
C ASP A 183 -17.96 4.29 0.66
N ALA A 184 -18.25 3.14 1.28
CA ALA A 184 -18.81 3.08 2.63
C ALA A 184 -17.86 3.72 3.66
N THR A 185 -18.43 4.53 4.54
CA THR A 185 -17.65 5.19 5.59
C THR A 185 -17.37 4.25 6.77
N LEU A 186 -16.35 4.54 7.58
CA LEU A 186 -16.08 3.77 8.80
C LEU A 186 -17.30 3.72 9.73
N ALA A 187 -18.03 4.83 9.85
CA ALA A 187 -19.25 4.92 10.67
C ALA A 187 -20.37 4.01 10.14
N GLU A 188 -20.48 3.85 8.83
CA GLU A 188 -21.43 2.94 8.20
C GLU A 188 -21.05 1.48 8.46
N LEU A 189 -19.77 1.12 8.34
CA LEU A 189 -19.30 -0.24 8.63
C LEU A 189 -19.56 -0.65 10.09
N LYS A 190 -19.40 0.29 11.04
CA LYS A 190 -19.74 0.05 12.45
C LYS A 190 -21.24 -0.25 12.62
N LYS A 191 -22.12 0.48 11.93
CA LYS A 191 -23.57 0.22 11.95
C LYS A 191 -23.92 -1.15 11.37
N VAL A 192 -23.30 -1.53 10.26
CA VAL A 192 -23.48 -2.86 9.64
C VAL A 192 -23.09 -3.96 10.63
N ASP A 193 -22.01 -3.75 11.38
CA ASP A 193 -21.58 -4.70 12.40
C ASP A 193 -22.55 -4.78 13.59
N GLU A 194 -23.07 -3.64 14.07
CA GLU A 194 -24.05 -3.60 15.15
C GLU A 194 -25.38 -4.28 14.79
N GLN A 195 -25.86 -4.13 13.56
CA GLN A 195 -27.15 -4.67 13.09
C GLN A 195 -27.21 -6.20 13.04
N ILE A 196 -26.07 -6.87 12.89
CA ILE A 196 -25.99 -8.35 12.91
C ILE A 196 -25.89 -8.90 14.34
N ASN A 197 -25.50 -8.07 15.30
CA ASN A 197 -25.40 -8.45 16.71
C ASN A 197 -26.70 -8.13 17.51
N GLN A 198 -27.75 -7.65 16.84
CA GLN A 198 -29.12 -7.47 17.36
C GLN A 198 -30.03 -8.58 16.86
#